data_AF-A0A6C1DY93-F1
#
_entry.id   AF-A0A6C1DY93-F1
#
_cell.length_a   1.000
_cell.length_b   1.000
_cell.length_c   1.000
_cell.angle_alpha   90.00
_cell.angle_beta   90.00
_cell.angle_gamma   90.00
#
_symmetry.space_group_name_H-M   'P 1'
#
loop_
_entity.id
_entity.type
_entity.pdbx_description
1 polymer ?
#
loop_
_entity_poly.entity_id
_entity_poly.type
_entity_poly.pdbx_seq_one_letter_code
_entity_poly.pdbx_strand_id
1 'polypeptide(L)'
;MGQKSSKVHITKTDRAILEVKRSKDEIHKFTRRTDNLILVEKSQLKDLIRKNPENYKSNMKVRFLLKRIHYQEHLLQQASDQLINLENMVSTLEFKMVEKQFINGLKNGNEILKKLNKEFSNVDELMDDVQDQIAYQNEINETLSRSLVGTSNYEDDLDKELDALESELNPEKMNNAKVANMPSTEGLPSLPQGEQTEQKEREEFATEERSDTKEPLALLS
;
A
#
# COMPACT_ATOMS: atom_id res chain seq x y z
N MET A 1 -9.01 24.37 -41.35
CA MET A 1 -8.45 23.88 -40.07
C MET A 1 -7.63 22.63 -40.36
N GLY A 2 -6.31 22.71 -40.27
CA GLY A 2 -5.42 21.57 -40.59
C GLY A 2 -5.03 20.82 -39.32
N GLN A 3 -5.40 19.55 -39.23
CA GLN A 3 -4.83 18.61 -38.25
C GLN A 3 -3.33 18.51 -38.51
N LYS A 4 -2.52 19.15 -37.67
CA LYS A 4 -1.09 18.85 -37.60
C LYS A 4 -0.96 17.43 -37.03
N SER A 5 -0.57 16.48 -37.88
CA SER A 5 -0.20 15.12 -37.46
C SER A 5 0.80 15.23 -36.29
N SER A 6 0.38 14.77 -35.11
CA SER A 6 1.25 14.66 -33.95
C SER A 6 2.34 13.62 -34.28
N LYS A 7 3.58 14.08 -34.39
CA LYS A 7 4.74 13.19 -34.54
C LYS A 7 4.76 12.25 -33.33
N VAL A 8 4.67 10.95 -33.56
CA VAL A 8 4.78 9.94 -32.51
C VAL A 8 6.18 10.07 -31.88
N HIS A 9 6.23 10.49 -30.63
CA HIS A 9 7.48 10.60 -29.89
C HIS A 9 7.83 9.23 -29.31
N ILE A 10 8.85 8.60 -29.89
CA ILE A 10 9.38 7.33 -29.40
C ILE A 10 10.10 7.58 -28.08
N THR A 11 9.60 6.99 -27.00
CA THR A 11 10.18 7.10 -25.66
C THR A 11 11.43 6.22 -25.56
N LYS A 12 12.36 6.55 -24.65
CA LYS A 12 13.52 5.69 -24.35
C LYS A 12 13.08 4.26 -23.95
N THR A 13 11.95 4.14 -23.26
CA THR A 13 11.33 2.85 -22.88
C THR A 13 10.92 2.05 -24.11
N ASP A 14 10.35 2.70 -25.12
CA ASP A 14 9.87 2.04 -26.33
C ASP A 14 11.04 1.50 -27.16
N ARG A 15 12.17 2.22 -27.16
CA ARG A 15 13.42 1.75 -27.77
C ARG A 15 13.98 0.53 -27.03
N ALA A 16 14.00 0.56 -25.70
CA ALA A 16 14.46 -0.58 -24.90
C ALA A 16 13.59 -1.83 -25.12
N ILE A 17 12.27 -1.67 -25.16
CA ILE A 17 11.33 -2.76 -25.47
C ILE A 17 11.59 -3.32 -26.87
N LEU A 18 11.84 -2.45 -27.86
CA LEU A 18 12.18 -2.88 -29.22
C LEU A 18 13.48 -3.68 -29.26
N GLU A 19 14.52 -3.23 -28.55
CA GLU A 19 15.81 -3.93 -28.47
C GLU A 19 15.66 -5.33 -27.87
N VAL A 20 14.90 -5.46 -26.77
CA VAL A 20 14.63 -6.75 -26.13
C VAL A 20 13.82 -7.68 -27.04
N LYS A 21 12.84 -7.15 -27.78
CA LYS A 21 12.08 -7.94 -28.76
C LYS A 21 12.97 -8.40 -29.91
N ARG A 22 13.85 -7.53 -30.40
CA ARG A 22 14.79 -7.87 -31.46
C ARG A 22 15.76 -8.95 -31.02
N SER A 23 16.32 -8.87 -29.81
CA SER A 23 17.23 -9.90 -29.30
C SER A 23 16.51 -11.25 -29.11
N LYS A 24 15.25 -11.25 -28.64
CA LYS A 24 14.40 -12.45 -28.58
C LYS A 24 14.25 -13.11 -29.96
N ASP A 25 13.93 -12.32 -30.99
CA ASP A 25 13.80 -12.82 -32.36
C ASP A 25 15.13 -13.35 -32.92
N GLU A 26 16.24 -12.69 -32.63
CA GLU A 26 17.58 -13.13 -33.04
C GLU A 26 17.96 -14.47 -32.38
N ILE A 27 17.66 -14.64 -31.09
CA ILE A 27 17.85 -15.90 -30.37
C ILE A 27 16.98 -17.00 -30.99
N HIS A 28 15.68 -16.77 -31.23
CA HIS A 28 14.83 -17.77 -31.88
C HIS A 28 15.32 -18.16 -33.27
N LYS A 29 15.80 -17.19 -34.07
CA LYS A 29 16.42 -17.47 -35.38
C LYS A 29 17.70 -18.28 -35.23
N PHE A 30 18.51 -18.03 -34.20
CA PHE A 30 19.72 -18.80 -33.91
C PHE A 30 19.37 -20.23 -33.50
N THR A 31 18.47 -20.42 -32.54
CA THR A 31 17.97 -21.73 -32.09
C THR A 31 17.52 -22.59 -33.26
N ARG A 32 16.62 -22.06 -34.12
CA ARG A 32 16.13 -22.80 -35.31
C ARG A 32 17.25 -23.18 -36.27
N ARG A 33 18.22 -22.28 -36.50
CA ARG A 33 19.37 -22.56 -37.37
C ARG A 33 20.24 -23.67 -36.78
N THR A 34 20.52 -23.60 -35.50
CA THR A 34 21.33 -24.58 -34.77
C THR A 34 20.64 -25.94 -34.70
N ASP A 35 19.32 -26.00 -34.48
CA ASP A 35 18.54 -27.24 -34.48
C ASP A 35 18.63 -27.99 -35.82
N ASN A 36 18.42 -27.27 -36.93
CA ASN A 36 18.54 -27.84 -38.26
C ASN A 36 19.96 -28.36 -38.52
N LEU A 37 20.96 -27.63 -38.05
CA LEU A 37 22.36 -28.00 -38.19
C LEU A 37 22.66 -29.27 -37.38
N ILE A 38 22.19 -29.38 -36.13
CA ILE A 38 22.28 -30.60 -35.32
C ILE A 38 21.60 -31.79 -36.01
N LEU A 39 20.43 -31.60 -36.63
CA LEU A 39 19.73 -32.67 -37.35
C LEU A 39 20.58 -33.22 -38.51
N VAL A 40 21.18 -32.34 -39.31
CA VAL A 40 22.08 -32.70 -40.41
C VAL A 40 23.34 -33.38 -39.89
N GLU A 41 23.92 -32.89 -38.80
CA GLU A 41 25.10 -33.51 -38.20
C GLU A 41 24.80 -34.89 -37.61
N LYS A 42 23.63 -35.06 -36.99
CA LYS A 42 23.15 -36.36 -36.48
C LYS A 42 22.93 -37.36 -37.62
N SER A 43 22.40 -36.94 -38.78
CA SER A 43 22.27 -37.84 -39.94
C SER A 43 23.65 -38.23 -40.50
N GLN A 44 24.56 -37.28 -40.66
CA GLN A 44 25.94 -37.53 -41.08
C GLN A 44 26.67 -38.49 -40.13
N LEU A 45 26.45 -38.34 -38.82
CA LEU A 45 27.02 -39.21 -37.81
C LEU A 45 26.51 -40.65 -37.97
N LYS A 46 25.20 -40.83 -38.16
CA LYS A 46 24.58 -42.14 -38.42
C LYS A 46 25.14 -42.79 -39.68
N ASP A 47 25.32 -42.03 -40.76
CA ASP A 47 25.88 -42.53 -42.01
C ASP A 47 27.35 -42.97 -41.86
N LEU A 48 28.15 -42.22 -41.10
CA LEU A 48 29.55 -42.58 -40.82
C LEU A 48 29.66 -43.86 -39.98
N ILE A 49 28.77 -44.04 -39.00
CA ILE A 49 28.70 -45.27 -38.19
C ILE A 49 28.29 -46.46 -39.08
N ARG A 50 27.29 -46.28 -39.96
CA ARG A 50 26.83 -47.33 -40.88
C ARG A 50 27.92 -47.80 -41.86
N LYS A 51 28.76 -46.86 -42.34
CA LYS A 51 29.88 -47.16 -43.24
C LYS A 51 31.05 -47.88 -42.56
N ASN A 52 31.22 -47.71 -41.25
CA ASN A 52 32.36 -48.27 -40.50
C ASN A 52 31.91 -48.87 -39.15
N PRO A 53 31.18 -50.00 -39.16
CA PRO A 53 30.58 -50.58 -37.95
C PRO A 53 31.60 -51.12 -36.93
N GLU A 54 32.75 -51.64 -37.38
CA GLU A 54 33.75 -52.27 -36.50
C GLU A 54 34.63 -51.25 -35.75
N ASN A 55 34.91 -50.10 -36.36
CA ASN A 55 35.91 -49.13 -35.85
C ASN A 55 35.38 -47.69 -35.72
N TYR A 56 34.05 -47.48 -35.65
CA TYR A 56 33.48 -46.13 -35.53
C TYR A 56 33.98 -45.36 -34.31
N LYS A 57 34.25 -46.05 -33.18
CA LYS A 57 34.75 -45.43 -31.95
C LYS A 57 36.17 -44.90 -32.09
N SER A 58 37.01 -45.50 -32.94
CA SER A 58 38.40 -45.08 -33.13
C SER A 58 38.53 -44.01 -34.22
N ASN A 59 37.48 -43.80 -35.01
CA ASN A 59 37.46 -42.81 -36.07
C ASN A 59 37.41 -41.39 -35.49
N MET A 60 38.46 -40.60 -35.73
CA MET A 60 38.57 -39.21 -35.27
C MET A 60 37.43 -38.33 -35.77
N LYS A 61 36.92 -38.58 -36.99
CA LYS A 61 35.82 -37.80 -37.58
C LYS A 61 34.50 -38.00 -36.83
N VAL A 62 34.23 -39.23 -36.40
CA VAL A 62 33.03 -39.58 -35.61
C VAL A 62 33.10 -38.91 -34.24
N ARG A 63 34.24 -38.99 -33.56
CA ARG A 63 34.45 -38.34 -32.26
C ARG A 63 34.34 -36.82 -32.34
N PHE A 64 34.93 -36.21 -33.36
CA PHE A 64 34.86 -34.78 -33.58
C PHE A 64 33.42 -34.31 -33.81
N LEU A 65 32.68 -35.01 -34.67
CA LEU A 65 31.29 -34.69 -34.96
C LEU A 65 30.40 -34.81 -33.71
N LEU A 66 30.61 -35.85 -32.90
CA LEU A 66 29.89 -36.01 -31.63
C LEU A 66 30.20 -34.88 -30.64
N LYS A 67 31.47 -34.49 -30.49
CA LYS A 67 31.86 -33.34 -29.65
C LYS A 67 31.21 -32.05 -30.15
N ARG A 68 31.15 -31.85 -31.47
CA ARG A 68 30.54 -30.68 -32.09
C ARG A 68 29.04 -30.62 -31.83
N ILE A 69 28.33 -31.74 -31.95
CA ILE A 69 26.91 -31.86 -31.61
C ILE A 69 26.67 -31.50 -30.14
N HIS A 70 27.45 -32.08 -29.21
CA HIS A 70 27.31 -31.75 -27.78
C HIS A 70 27.57 -30.27 -27.47
N TYR A 71 28.54 -29.65 -28.14
CA TYR A 71 28.79 -28.22 -28.00
C TYR A 71 27.60 -27.38 -28.50
N GLN A 72 27.00 -27.76 -29.63
CA GLN A 72 25.81 -27.08 -30.15
C GLN A 72 24.58 -27.26 -29.24
N GLU A 73 24.40 -28.45 -28.66
CA GLU A 73 23.36 -28.71 -27.65
C GLU A 73 23.58 -27.83 -26.41
N HIS A 74 24.83 -27.67 -25.96
CA HIS A 74 25.16 -26.75 -24.88
C HIS A 74 24.85 -25.28 -25.23
N LEU A 75 25.19 -24.84 -26.45
CA LEU A 75 24.83 -23.50 -26.93
C LEU A 75 23.32 -23.27 -26.98
N LEU A 76 22.53 -24.30 -27.34
CA LEU A 76 21.06 -24.22 -27.30
C LEU A 76 20.52 -24.09 -25.87
N GLN A 77 21.14 -24.78 -24.91
CA GLN A 77 20.80 -24.63 -23.51
C GLN A 77 21.10 -23.21 -23.02
N GLN A 78 22.28 -22.67 -23.31
CA GLN A 78 22.62 -21.29 -23.00
C GLN A 78 21.67 -20.27 -23.66
N ALA A 79 21.26 -20.51 -24.91
CA ALA A 79 20.28 -19.68 -25.60
C ALA A 79 18.90 -19.72 -24.91
N SER A 80 18.52 -20.87 -24.35
CA SER A 80 17.29 -21.02 -23.57
C SER A 80 17.36 -20.24 -22.24
N ASP A 81 18.50 -20.30 -21.55
CA ASP A 81 18.71 -19.51 -20.32
C ASP A 81 18.67 -17.99 -20.62
N GLN A 82 19.28 -17.57 -21.73
CA GLN A 82 19.22 -16.18 -22.18
C GLN A 82 17.79 -15.75 -22.53
N LEU A 83 16.98 -16.64 -23.12
CA LEU A 83 15.58 -16.35 -23.41
C LEU A 83 14.79 -16.08 -22.12
N ILE A 84 14.98 -16.91 -21.09
CA ILE A 84 14.35 -16.71 -19.77
C ILE A 84 14.78 -15.37 -19.17
N ASN A 85 16.08 -15.02 -19.27
CA ASN A 85 16.59 -13.75 -18.78
C ASN A 85 15.97 -12.55 -19.51
N LEU A 86 15.75 -12.64 -20.83
CA LEU A 86 15.06 -11.60 -21.58
C LEU A 86 13.59 -11.47 -21.17
N GLU A 87 12.89 -12.59 -20.92
CA GLU A 87 11.50 -12.56 -20.46
C GLU A 87 11.38 -11.93 -19.06
N ASN A 88 12.31 -12.23 -18.16
CA ASN A 88 12.42 -11.54 -16.87
C ASN A 88 12.68 -10.04 -17.03
N MET A 89 13.51 -9.65 -18.00
CA MET A 89 13.78 -8.24 -18.29
C MET A 89 12.52 -7.53 -18.83
N VAL A 90 11.73 -8.17 -19.70
CA VAL A 90 10.44 -7.62 -20.17
C VAL A 90 9.48 -7.43 -19.00
N SER A 91 9.29 -8.46 -18.17
CA SER A 91 8.42 -8.37 -16.99
C SER A 91 8.85 -7.24 -16.03
N THR A 92 10.16 -7.11 -15.82
CA THR A 92 10.72 -6.01 -15.02
C THR A 92 10.41 -4.65 -15.65
N LEU A 93 10.55 -4.50 -16.97
CA LEU A 93 10.24 -3.26 -17.68
C LEU A 93 8.74 -2.91 -17.58
N GLU A 94 7.86 -3.90 -17.70
CA GLU A 94 6.41 -3.72 -17.55
C GLU A 94 6.07 -3.26 -16.13
N PHE A 95 6.64 -3.90 -15.11
CA PHE A 95 6.48 -3.49 -13.72
C PHE A 95 6.96 -2.05 -13.49
N LYS A 96 8.13 -1.68 -14.02
CA LYS A 96 8.65 -0.31 -13.93
C LYS A 96 7.77 0.72 -14.66
N MET A 97 7.10 0.32 -15.74
CA MET A 97 6.15 1.19 -16.42
C MET A 97 4.92 1.47 -15.55
N VAL A 98 4.39 0.45 -14.87
CA VAL A 98 3.30 0.59 -13.90
C VAL A 98 3.73 1.44 -12.71
N GLU A 99 4.91 1.19 -12.14
CA GLU A 99 5.48 1.97 -11.04
C GLU A 99 5.58 3.47 -11.40
N LYS A 100 6.06 3.77 -12.62
CA LYS A 100 6.08 5.16 -13.13
C LYS A 100 4.68 5.77 -13.21
N GLN A 101 3.69 5.02 -13.68
CA GLN A 101 2.31 5.50 -13.73
C GLN A 101 1.75 5.75 -12.32
N PHE A 102 2.03 4.86 -11.38
CA PHE A 102 1.64 5.00 -9.98
C PHE A 102 2.26 6.26 -9.35
N ILE A 103 3.56 6.48 -9.52
CA ILE A 103 4.26 7.68 -9.02
C ILE A 103 3.66 8.95 -9.64
N ASN A 104 3.38 8.95 -10.95
CA ASN A 104 2.71 10.08 -11.60
C ASN A 104 1.30 10.31 -11.05
N GLY A 105 0.56 9.24 -10.76
CA GLY A 105 -0.75 9.30 -10.10
C GLY A 105 -0.67 9.92 -8.71
N LEU A 106 0.29 9.49 -7.88
CA LEU A 106 0.55 10.08 -6.56
C LEU A 106 0.95 11.55 -6.65
N LYS A 107 1.78 11.92 -7.64
CA LYS A 107 2.18 13.31 -7.86
C LYS A 107 0.98 14.18 -8.22
N ASN A 108 0.15 13.73 -9.16
CA ASN A 108 -1.08 14.44 -9.54
C ASN A 108 -2.06 14.54 -8.36
N GLY A 109 -2.22 13.46 -7.59
CA GLY A 109 -3.04 13.46 -6.38
C GLY A 109 -2.52 14.45 -5.34
N ASN A 110 -1.21 14.52 -5.10
CA ASN A 110 -0.59 15.49 -4.20
C ASN A 110 -0.78 16.93 -4.70
N GLU A 111 -0.64 17.17 -6.01
CA GLU A 111 -0.90 18.49 -6.61
C GLU A 111 -2.36 18.92 -6.44
N ILE A 112 -3.32 18.00 -6.62
CA ILE A 112 -4.75 18.27 -6.38
C ILE A 112 -4.99 18.54 -4.90
N LEU A 113 -4.47 17.72 -3.99
CA LEU A 113 -4.58 17.93 -2.55
C LEU A 113 -3.97 19.25 -2.11
N LYS A 114 -2.85 19.69 -2.71
CA LYS A 114 -2.26 21.01 -2.45
C LYS A 114 -3.14 22.14 -2.94
N LYS A 115 -3.75 22.02 -4.13
CA LYS A 115 -4.70 23.03 -4.64
C LYS A 115 -5.94 23.11 -3.74
N LEU A 116 -6.49 21.96 -3.39
CA LEU A 116 -7.64 21.84 -2.51
C LEU A 116 -7.34 22.43 -1.12
N ASN A 117 -6.18 22.10 -0.54
CA ASN A 117 -5.76 22.67 0.74
C ASN A 117 -5.55 24.19 0.65
N LYS A 118 -5.02 24.69 -0.47
CA LYS A 118 -4.89 26.14 -0.71
C LYS A 118 -6.25 26.84 -0.83
N GLU A 119 -7.24 26.21 -1.47
CA GLU A 119 -8.61 26.72 -1.54
C GLU A 119 -9.27 26.70 -0.15
N PHE A 120 -9.00 25.67 0.66
CA PHE A 120 -9.43 25.60 2.05
C PHE A 120 -8.63 26.48 3.01
N SER A 121 -7.46 27.01 2.64
CA SER A 121 -6.74 27.97 3.49
C SER A 121 -7.49 29.30 3.62
N ASN A 122 -8.40 29.61 2.69
CA ASN A 122 -9.35 30.72 2.84
C ASN A 122 -10.47 30.42 3.85
N VAL A 123 -10.52 29.21 4.41
CA VAL A 123 -11.42 28.89 5.53
C VAL A 123 -10.95 29.57 6.81
N ASP A 124 -9.66 29.86 7.01
CA ASP A 124 -9.21 30.62 8.17
C ASP A 124 -9.79 32.05 8.15
N GLU A 125 -9.79 32.73 6.99
CA GLU A 125 -10.47 34.03 6.82
C GLU A 125 -11.99 33.90 6.97
N LEU A 126 -12.61 32.85 6.41
CA LEU A 126 -14.05 32.62 6.58
C LEU A 126 -14.41 32.31 8.05
N MET A 127 -13.55 31.62 8.79
CA MET A 127 -13.74 31.30 10.20
C MET A 127 -13.58 32.54 11.06
N ASP A 128 -12.62 33.41 10.76
CA ASP A 128 -12.50 34.73 11.39
C ASP A 128 -13.75 35.58 11.10
N ASP A 129 -14.22 35.66 9.85
CA ASP A 129 -15.46 36.37 9.49
C ASP A 129 -16.71 35.79 10.18
N VAL A 130 -16.80 34.47 10.31
CA VAL A 130 -17.91 33.80 11.02
C VAL A 130 -17.82 34.07 12.51
N GLN A 131 -16.63 34.08 13.10
CA GLN A 131 -16.44 34.37 14.51
C GLN A 131 -16.76 35.83 14.82
N ASP A 132 -16.40 36.76 13.94
CA ASP A 132 -16.78 38.17 14.02
C ASP A 132 -18.30 38.36 13.85
N GLN A 133 -18.95 37.61 12.94
CA GLN A 133 -20.40 37.62 12.81
C GLN A 133 -21.11 37.05 14.04
N ILE A 134 -20.57 35.99 14.65
CA ILE A 134 -21.10 35.44 15.92
C ILE A 134 -20.94 36.47 17.04
N ALA A 135 -19.79 37.15 17.12
CA ALA A 135 -19.56 38.21 18.09
C ALA A 135 -20.55 39.38 17.91
N TYR A 136 -20.77 39.81 16.66
CA TYR A 136 -21.75 40.84 16.32
C TYR A 136 -23.18 40.40 16.64
N GLN A 137 -23.54 39.15 16.36
CA GLN A 137 -24.84 38.60 16.71
C GLN A 137 -25.05 38.53 18.23
N ASN A 138 -24.00 38.22 18.99
CA ASN A 138 -24.04 38.25 20.44
C ASN A 138 -24.17 39.67 20.98
N GLU A 139 -23.49 40.66 20.39
CA GLU A 139 -23.65 42.08 20.74
C GLU A 139 -25.07 42.58 20.43
N ILE A 140 -25.66 42.19 19.30
CA ILE A 140 -27.07 42.44 18.97
C ILE A 140 -27.95 41.80 20.04
N ASN A 141 -27.72 40.53 20.38
CA ASN A 141 -28.53 39.81 21.33
C ASN A 141 -28.42 40.40 22.73
N GLU A 142 -27.23 40.84 23.15
CA GLU A 142 -26.99 41.54 24.42
C GLU A 142 -27.69 42.90 24.42
N THR A 143 -27.63 43.65 23.31
CA THR A 143 -28.29 44.96 23.17
C THR A 143 -29.82 44.82 23.18
N LEU A 144 -30.36 43.83 22.45
CA LEU A 144 -31.78 43.50 22.49
C LEU A 144 -32.20 43.01 23.86
N SER A 145 -31.43 42.14 24.51
CA SER A 145 -31.70 41.67 25.87
C SER A 145 -31.68 42.83 26.86
N ARG A 146 -30.69 43.73 26.78
CA ARG A 146 -30.61 44.93 27.62
C ARG A 146 -31.76 45.91 27.36
N SER A 147 -32.25 45.98 26.12
CA SER A 147 -33.46 46.73 25.77
C SER A 147 -34.74 46.05 26.27
N LEU A 148 -34.79 44.72 26.29
CA LEU A 148 -35.95 43.94 26.73
C LEU A 148 -36.07 43.95 28.26
N VAL A 149 -34.94 43.75 28.96
CA VAL A 149 -34.80 43.86 30.43
C VAL A 149 -35.13 45.28 30.92
N GLY A 150 -35.04 46.30 30.05
CA GLY A 150 -35.51 47.66 30.32
C GLY A 150 -37.04 47.82 30.38
N THR A 151 -37.82 46.79 30.02
CA THR A 151 -39.30 46.80 30.07
C THR A 151 -39.77 46.11 31.36
N SER A 152 -39.55 46.80 32.48
CA SER A 152 -39.55 46.32 33.87
C SER A 152 -40.88 45.79 34.46
N ASN A 153 -41.80 45.22 33.69
CA ASN A 153 -43.14 44.86 34.17
C ASN A 153 -43.51 43.38 34.06
N TYR A 154 -42.65 42.53 33.49
CA TYR A 154 -42.96 41.09 33.28
C TYR A 154 -41.94 40.11 33.87
N GLU A 155 -40.77 40.58 34.34
CA GLU A 155 -39.68 39.73 34.88
C GLU A 155 -40.14 38.96 36.14
N ASP A 156 -40.75 39.64 37.12
CA ASP A 156 -41.21 39.03 38.39
C ASP A 156 -42.31 37.96 38.22
N ASP A 157 -43.09 38.04 37.14
CA ASP A 157 -44.15 37.06 36.85
C ASP A 157 -43.62 35.89 36.02
N LEU A 158 -42.64 36.14 35.14
CA LEU A 158 -41.91 35.10 34.42
C LEU A 158 -41.08 34.23 35.35
N ASP A 159 -40.38 34.81 36.34
CA ASP A 159 -39.58 34.07 37.32
C ASP A 159 -40.44 33.06 38.10
N LYS A 160 -41.66 33.47 38.50
CA LYS A 160 -42.61 32.59 39.19
C LYS A 160 -43.12 31.45 38.30
N GLU A 161 -43.36 31.73 37.01
CA GLU A 161 -43.78 30.72 36.05
C GLU A 161 -42.64 29.72 35.77
N LEU A 162 -41.40 30.21 35.70
CA LEU A 162 -40.20 29.38 35.52
C LEU A 162 -39.95 28.45 36.73
N ASP A 163 -40.07 28.98 37.96
CA ASP A 163 -39.96 28.19 39.19
C ASP A 163 -41.03 27.10 39.29
N ALA A 164 -42.25 27.40 38.85
CA ALA A 164 -43.33 26.42 38.79
C ALA A 164 -43.03 25.30 37.78
N LEU A 165 -42.50 25.65 36.61
CA LEU A 165 -42.07 24.69 35.58
C LEU A 165 -40.87 23.84 36.02
N GLU A 166 -39.87 24.40 36.72
CA GLU A 166 -38.75 23.61 37.27
C GLU A 166 -39.25 22.58 38.30
N SER A 167 -40.20 23.00 39.14
CA SER A 167 -40.83 22.13 40.15
C SER A 167 -41.64 20.99 39.51
N GLU A 168 -42.25 21.22 38.34
CA GLU A 168 -43.01 20.22 37.59
C GLU A 168 -42.10 19.24 36.83
N LEU A 169 -41.00 19.72 36.24
CA LEU A 169 -40.08 18.91 35.44
C LEU A 169 -39.06 18.12 36.27
N ASN A 170 -38.74 18.58 37.48
CA ASN A 170 -37.67 18.01 38.30
C ASN A 170 -38.08 17.75 39.77
N PRO A 171 -39.06 16.85 40.03
CA PRO A 171 -39.55 16.56 41.38
C PRO A 171 -38.48 15.93 42.31
N GLU A 172 -37.34 15.49 41.77
CA GLU A 172 -36.30 14.75 42.48
C GLU A 172 -35.27 15.64 43.22
N LYS A 173 -35.16 16.95 42.96
CA LYS A 173 -34.21 17.81 43.71
C LYS A 173 -34.65 18.10 45.15
N MET A 174 -35.91 17.83 45.51
CA MET A 174 -36.38 17.92 46.91
C MET A 174 -36.15 16.64 47.73
N ASN A 175 -35.74 15.52 47.12
CA ASN A 175 -35.68 14.21 47.79
C ASN A 175 -34.28 13.60 47.97
N ASN A 176 -33.19 14.34 47.71
CA ASN A 176 -31.84 13.75 47.82
C ASN A 176 -31.20 13.85 49.22
N ALA A 177 -32.02 13.94 50.29
CA ALA A 177 -31.57 14.00 51.68
C ALA A 177 -31.77 12.68 52.47
N LYS A 178 -31.94 11.53 51.82
CA LYS A 178 -31.96 10.24 52.51
C LYS A 178 -31.11 9.20 51.80
N VAL A 179 -29.92 9.00 52.35
CA VAL A 179 -29.03 7.85 52.15
C VAL A 179 -29.84 6.57 52.39
N ALA A 180 -30.21 5.88 51.31
CA ALA A 180 -30.82 4.56 51.39
C ALA A 180 -29.71 3.52 51.55
N ASN A 181 -29.58 2.98 52.76
CA ASN A 181 -28.82 1.76 53.02
C ASN A 181 -29.37 0.62 52.14
N MET A 182 -28.56 0.12 51.20
CA MET A 182 -28.82 -1.16 50.54
C MET A 182 -28.44 -2.32 51.48
N PRO A 183 -29.20 -3.43 51.49
CA PRO A 183 -28.91 -4.59 52.32
C PRO A 183 -27.67 -5.36 51.83
N SER A 184 -26.93 -5.93 52.79
CA SER A 184 -25.68 -6.69 52.61
C SER A 184 -25.87 -7.96 51.75
N THR A 185 -24.90 -8.29 50.91
CA THR A 185 -24.91 -9.42 49.95
C THR A 185 -24.31 -10.71 50.52
N GLU A 186 -24.54 -11.04 51.79
CA GLU A 186 -24.11 -12.33 52.35
C GLU A 186 -25.15 -13.42 52.06
N GLY A 187 -24.84 -14.35 51.13
CA GLY A 187 -25.59 -15.61 50.98
C GLY A 187 -26.00 -16.03 49.57
N LEU A 188 -25.45 -15.47 48.49
CA LEU A 188 -25.71 -15.95 47.13
C LEU A 188 -24.67 -17.01 46.71
N PRO A 189 -25.07 -18.10 46.00
CA PRO A 189 -24.13 -19.12 45.52
C PRO A 189 -23.23 -18.55 44.42
N SER A 190 -21.93 -18.89 44.46
CA SER A 190 -20.96 -18.47 43.45
C SER A 190 -21.28 -19.11 42.09
N LEU A 191 -21.42 -18.27 41.05
CA LEU A 191 -21.44 -18.72 39.67
C LEU A 191 -20.02 -19.20 39.27
N PRO A 192 -19.91 -20.24 38.42
CA PRO A 192 -18.62 -20.82 38.04
C PRO A 192 -17.77 -19.80 37.25
N GLN A 193 -16.52 -19.63 37.68
CA GLN A 193 -15.51 -18.84 36.96
C GLN A 193 -15.23 -19.48 35.59
N GLY A 194 -15.73 -18.85 34.54
CA GLY A 194 -15.27 -19.06 33.17
C GLY A 194 -13.99 -18.28 32.90
N GLU A 195 -12.92 -19.02 32.63
CA GLU A 195 -11.67 -18.69 31.93
C GLU A 195 -11.38 -17.19 31.65
N GLN A 196 -10.52 -16.61 32.49
CA GLN A 196 -9.68 -15.47 32.12
C GLN A 196 -8.26 -15.97 31.84
N THR A 197 -8.04 -16.51 30.65
CA THR A 197 -6.70 -17.01 30.25
C THR A 197 -6.00 -16.12 29.22
N GLU A 198 -6.66 -15.10 28.65
CA GLU A 198 -6.06 -14.29 27.57
C GLU A 198 -5.30 -13.03 28.03
N GLN A 199 -5.36 -12.64 29.31
CA GLN A 199 -4.70 -11.41 29.78
C GLN A 199 -3.30 -11.61 30.38
N LYS A 200 -2.89 -12.85 30.69
CA LYS A 200 -1.55 -13.11 31.26
C LYS A 200 -0.44 -13.30 30.21
N GLU A 201 -0.73 -13.85 29.04
CA GLU A 201 0.29 -14.03 27.99
C GLU A 201 0.72 -12.70 27.34
N ARG A 202 -0.12 -11.65 27.41
CA ARG A 202 0.17 -10.36 26.78
C ARG A 202 1.11 -9.46 27.59
N GLU A 203 1.23 -9.71 28.90
CA GLU A 203 2.16 -8.96 29.76
C GLU A 203 3.56 -9.58 29.78
N GLU A 204 3.70 -10.89 29.63
CA GLU A 204 5.01 -11.58 29.68
C GLU A 204 5.87 -11.26 28.43
N PHE A 205 5.25 -11.21 27.24
CA PHE A 205 5.93 -10.88 25.98
C PHE A 205 6.47 -9.44 25.91
N ALA A 206 5.88 -8.49 26.65
CA ALA A 206 6.29 -7.08 26.62
C ALA A 206 7.50 -6.79 27.54
N THR A 207 7.76 -7.65 28.53
CA THR A 207 8.91 -7.53 29.44
C THR A 207 10.20 -8.11 28.86
N GLU A 208 10.10 -9.12 28.01
CA GLU A 208 11.28 -9.81 27.44
C GLU A 208 11.97 -8.99 26.32
N GLU A 209 11.24 -8.22 25.52
CA GLU A 209 11.84 -7.36 24.47
C GLU A 209 12.61 -6.14 25.04
N ARG A 210 12.39 -5.75 26.30
CA ARG A 210 13.09 -4.62 26.92
C ARG A 210 14.43 -4.98 27.57
N SER A 211 14.74 -6.27 27.75
CA SER A 211 16.02 -6.72 28.33
C SER A 211 17.13 -6.95 27.31
N ASP A 212 16.83 -7.14 26.03
CA ASP A 212 17.82 -7.53 25.01
C ASP A 212 18.54 -6.36 24.30
N THR A 213 18.18 -5.09 24.54
CA THR A 213 18.83 -3.93 23.88
C THR A 213 19.85 -3.18 24.75
N LYS A 214 20.47 -3.81 25.74
CA LYS A 214 21.60 -3.21 26.47
C LYS A 214 22.91 -3.93 26.14
N GLU A 215 23.54 -3.53 25.03
CA GLU A 215 24.97 -3.79 24.80
C GLU A 215 25.81 -3.05 25.87
N PRO A 216 26.88 -3.67 26.41
CA PRO A 216 27.69 -3.09 27.47
C PRO A 216 28.69 -2.07 26.92
N LEU A 217 28.49 -0.79 27.26
CA LEU A 217 29.53 0.22 27.17
C LEU A 217 30.59 -0.04 28.24
N ALA A 218 31.72 -0.60 27.84
CA ALA A 218 32.96 -0.55 28.61
C ALA A 218 34.16 -0.33 27.67
N LEU A 219 35.06 0.56 28.13
CA LEU A 219 36.45 0.81 27.72
C LEU A 219 36.71 1.91 26.67
N LEU A 220 36.82 3.15 27.15
CA LEU A 220 37.89 4.08 26.78
C LEU A 220 38.02 5.15 27.88
N SER A 221 38.82 4.81 28.90
CA SER A 221 39.58 5.77 29.71
C SER A 221 41.05 5.56 29.42
#